data_AF-A0A914UTK9-F1
#
_entry.id   AF-A0A914UTK9-F1
#
_cell.length_a   1.000
_cell.length_b   1.000
_cell.length_c   1.000
_cell.angle_alpha   90.00
_cell.angle_beta   90.00
_cell.angle_gamma   90.00
#
_symmetry.space_group_name_H-M   'P 1'
#
loop_
_entity.id
_entity.type
_entity.pdbx_description
1 polymer ?
#
loop_
_entity_poly.entity_id
_entity_poly.type
_entity_poly.pdbx_seq_one_letter_code
_entity_poly.pdbx_strand_id
1 'polypeptide(L)'
;MSAEDGKSVSLFSNSEEVLSRKAEVTTDDETSSSLLLSPEEKLDFFEVVETADWIKKNSFDRVALQFPDDLMRDSVFVSKELEKRTSVKPFVLADTSYGSCCVDEIAAQHASASCLVHYGDACLSEPPEKLPVRFVFGKTAVDIEDYRSKLKSLVEQDAEKQRTKICLLYDSSLSHYSEEICRATRETFGEGVFDCALIAPADREEKKEEEKCSSSLGRRVPVDMESLEDATVIYVGTGRSPLLPLFLLSHPNCSRVVQYDTRNRTIASEAPTATRQLRRRLFLVEKVKDANTVGIVCGTLGVRGHRIAVDRVKQLCQLAHKKAYVFSVGKLNVPKLANFAAEIDIFV
;
A
#
# COMPACT_ATOMS: atom_id res chain seq x y z
N MET A 1 -57.04 -7.83 -16.86
CA MET A 1 -57.05 -6.83 -15.78
C MET A 1 -56.66 -7.58 -14.52
N SER A 2 -55.47 -7.45 -13.94
CA SER A 2 -54.57 -6.29 -13.87
C SER A 2 -53.13 -6.79 -13.73
N ALA A 3 -52.17 -6.02 -14.24
CA ALA A 3 -50.74 -6.28 -14.13
C ALA A 3 -50.17 -5.59 -12.87
N GLU A 4 -49.29 -6.30 -12.17
CA GLU A 4 -48.51 -5.80 -11.04
C GLU A 4 -47.25 -5.10 -11.55
N ASP A 5 -47.04 -3.84 -11.14
CA ASP A 5 -45.88 -3.02 -11.46
C ASP A 5 -44.65 -3.43 -10.63
N GLY A 6 -43.57 -3.77 -11.34
CA GLY A 6 -42.25 -4.03 -10.77
C GLY A 6 -41.57 -2.74 -10.32
N LYS A 7 -41.23 -2.66 -9.03
CA LYS A 7 -40.33 -1.62 -8.50
C LYS A 7 -38.88 -1.97 -8.82
N SER A 8 -38.28 -1.23 -9.74
CA SER A 8 -36.83 -1.17 -9.94
C SER A 8 -36.16 -0.51 -8.74
N VAL A 9 -35.27 -1.22 -8.05
CA VAL A 9 -34.41 -0.65 -7.01
C VAL A 9 -33.25 0.07 -7.70
N SER A 10 -33.33 1.39 -7.80
CA SER A 10 -32.23 2.24 -8.28
C SER A 10 -31.11 2.28 -7.23
N LEU A 11 -29.95 1.74 -7.58
CA LEU A 11 -28.74 1.65 -6.73
C LEU A 11 -27.79 2.86 -6.86
N PHE A 12 -28.27 4.00 -7.36
CA PHE A 12 -27.45 5.19 -7.54
C PHE A 12 -27.78 6.24 -6.49
N SER A 13 -26.72 6.79 -5.87
CA SER A 13 -26.82 8.05 -5.10
C SER A 13 -27.10 9.17 -6.10
N ASN A 14 -28.13 9.95 -5.83
CA ASN A 14 -28.50 11.11 -6.64
C ASN A 14 -27.39 12.17 -6.56
N SER A 15 -27.12 12.90 -7.63
CA SER A 15 -26.09 13.94 -7.68
C SER A 15 -26.28 15.03 -6.61
N GLU A 16 -27.54 15.25 -6.19
CA GLU A 16 -27.89 16.13 -5.08
C GLU A 16 -27.51 15.57 -3.69
N GLU A 17 -27.58 14.24 -3.48
CA GLU A 17 -27.16 13.60 -2.22
C GLU A 17 -25.65 13.68 -1.99
N VAL A 18 -24.85 13.70 -3.06
CA VAL A 18 -23.38 13.85 -2.97
C VAL A 18 -23.01 15.27 -2.53
N LEU A 19 -23.77 16.28 -2.99
CA LEU A 19 -23.57 17.69 -2.64
C LEU A 19 -24.10 18.02 -1.24
N SER A 20 -25.14 17.33 -0.77
CA SER A 20 -25.73 17.54 0.56
C SER A 20 -25.13 16.70 1.67
N ARG A 21 -24.08 15.90 1.40
CA ARG A 21 -23.32 15.23 2.46
C ARG A 21 -22.71 16.28 3.37
N LYS A 22 -23.36 16.52 4.52
CA LYS A 22 -22.65 17.04 5.68
C LYS A 22 -21.50 16.08 5.91
N ALA A 23 -20.28 16.61 5.96
CA ALA A 23 -19.17 15.86 6.51
C ALA A 23 -19.57 15.54 7.95
N GLU A 24 -20.11 14.34 8.17
CA GLU A 24 -19.96 13.70 9.46
C GLU A 24 -18.45 13.56 9.60
N VAL A 25 -17.85 14.54 10.28
CA VAL A 25 -16.60 14.32 10.97
C VAL A 25 -16.98 13.26 11.99
N THR A 26 -16.89 11.99 11.58
CA THR A 26 -16.58 10.97 12.55
C THR A 26 -15.33 11.52 13.21
N THR A 27 -15.44 11.83 14.49
CA THR A 27 -14.26 11.87 15.34
C THR A 27 -13.74 10.43 15.28
N ASP A 28 -13.02 10.12 14.22
CA ASP A 28 -12.18 8.94 14.14
C ASP A 28 -11.17 9.18 15.25
N ASP A 29 -11.50 8.64 16.42
CA ASP A 29 -10.70 8.59 17.63
C ASP A 29 -9.53 7.62 17.41
N GLU A 30 -8.82 7.84 16.30
CA GLU A 30 -7.66 7.14 15.83
C GLU A 30 -6.48 8.02 16.19
N THR A 31 -6.10 7.96 17.45
CA THR A 31 -4.78 8.41 17.86
C THR A 31 -3.78 7.68 16.95
N SER A 32 -3.12 8.39 16.02
CA SER A 32 -1.94 7.89 15.31
C SER A 32 -1.08 7.13 16.32
N SER A 33 -0.62 5.91 16.00
CA SER A 33 0.14 5.08 16.95
C SER A 33 1.29 5.84 17.60
N SER A 34 1.87 6.83 16.90
CA SER A 34 2.89 7.75 17.38
C SER A 34 2.46 8.68 18.53
N LEU A 35 1.17 8.99 18.68
CA LEU A 35 0.67 9.93 19.71
C LEU A 35 0.77 9.38 21.12
N LEU A 36 0.76 8.06 21.27
CA LEU A 36 0.87 7.39 22.57
C LEU A 36 2.33 7.10 22.94
N LEU A 37 3.27 7.33 22.03
CA LEU A 37 4.69 7.03 22.23
C LEU A 37 5.37 8.13 23.04
N SER A 38 6.15 7.71 24.04
CA SER A 38 7.13 8.54 24.71
C SER A 38 8.21 9.04 23.74
N PRO A 39 8.98 10.08 24.10
CA PRO A 39 10.07 10.57 23.26
C PRO A 39 11.09 9.49 22.89
N GLU A 40 11.39 8.56 23.80
CA GLU A 40 12.33 7.46 23.55
C GLU A 40 11.77 6.44 22.56
N GLU A 41 10.50 6.06 22.72
CA GLU A 41 9.81 5.17 21.79
C GLU A 41 9.67 5.81 20.40
N LYS A 42 9.49 7.13 20.31
CA LYS A 42 9.49 7.84 19.03
C LYS A 42 10.84 7.77 18.32
N LEU A 43 11.96 7.80 19.06
CA LEU A 43 13.29 7.67 18.45
C LEU A 43 13.45 6.32 17.75
N ASP A 44 12.96 5.24 18.36
CA ASP A 44 13.01 3.90 17.76
C ASP A 44 11.96 3.73 16.65
N PHE A 45 10.72 4.18 16.87
CA PHE A 45 9.66 4.14 15.87
C PHE A 45 10.08 4.81 14.56
N PHE A 46 10.68 6.01 14.64
CA PHE A 46 11.15 6.76 13.47
C PHE A 46 12.59 6.43 13.07
N GLU A 47 13.22 5.41 13.66
CA GLU A 47 14.60 4.98 13.35
C GLU A 47 15.57 6.17 13.27
N VAL A 48 15.46 7.10 14.23
CA VAL A 48 16.16 8.40 14.15
C VAL A 48 17.67 8.21 14.24
N VAL A 49 18.12 7.23 15.00
CA VAL A 49 19.56 6.93 15.18
C VAL A 49 20.13 6.38 13.89
N GLU A 50 19.50 5.34 13.34
CA GLU A 50 19.91 4.67 12.10
C GLU A 50 19.85 5.62 10.91
N THR A 51 18.85 6.50 10.88
CA THR A 51 18.72 7.55 9.87
C THR A 51 19.85 8.59 9.99
N ALA A 52 20.21 9.01 11.20
CA ALA A 52 21.33 9.93 11.41
C ALA A 52 22.68 9.30 11.00
N ASP A 53 22.89 8.02 11.30
CA ASP A 53 24.10 7.30 10.89
C ASP A 53 24.19 7.14 9.38
N TRP A 54 23.06 6.86 8.70
CA TRP A 54 22.99 6.83 7.25
C TRP A 54 23.30 8.20 6.62
N ILE A 55 22.80 9.30 7.20
CA ILE A 55 23.11 10.67 6.76
C ILE A 55 24.61 10.95 6.86
N LYS A 56 25.21 10.67 8.02
CA LYS A 56 26.65 10.90 8.26
C LYS A 56 27.53 10.05 7.36
N LYS A 57 27.24 8.74 7.26
CA LYS A 57 28.01 7.78 6.48
C LYS A 57 28.15 8.22 5.02
N ASN A 58 27.08 8.78 4.46
CA ASN A 58 27.05 9.23 3.07
C ASN A 58 27.39 10.72 2.88
N SER A 59 27.70 11.44 3.97
CA SER A 59 28.00 12.88 3.94
C SER A 59 26.91 13.73 3.26
N PHE A 60 25.63 13.39 3.48
CA PHE A 60 24.52 14.17 2.95
C PHE A 60 24.41 15.51 3.70
N ASP A 61 24.35 16.61 2.94
CA ASP A 61 24.34 17.98 3.45
C ASP A 61 22.95 18.65 3.38
N ARG A 62 22.04 18.09 2.57
CA ARG A 62 20.70 18.65 2.36
C ARG A 62 19.65 17.56 2.33
N VAL A 63 19.07 17.27 3.48
CA VAL A 63 18.17 16.13 3.70
C VAL A 63 16.70 16.57 3.60
N ALA A 64 15.93 15.94 2.72
CA ALA A 64 14.47 16.10 2.68
C ALA A 64 13.79 15.03 3.54
N LEU A 65 12.74 15.41 4.27
CA LEU A 65 11.89 14.50 5.04
C LEU A 65 10.48 14.52 4.47
N GLN A 66 9.94 13.36 4.13
CA GLN A 66 8.59 13.20 3.60
C GLN A 66 7.74 12.39 4.58
N PHE A 67 6.63 12.97 5.04
CA PHE A 67 5.69 12.31 5.96
C PHE A 67 4.31 12.16 5.30
N PRO A 68 3.56 11.08 5.62
CA PRO A 68 2.13 11.03 5.36
C PRO A 68 1.41 12.00 6.28
N ASP A 69 0.19 12.40 5.89
CA ASP A 69 -0.65 13.36 6.62
C ASP A 69 -0.76 13.01 8.13
N ASP A 70 -0.91 11.72 8.47
CA ASP A 70 -1.11 11.25 9.85
C ASP A 70 0.14 11.35 10.74
N LEU A 71 1.34 11.33 10.13
CA LEU A 71 2.65 11.44 10.81
C LEU A 71 3.26 12.84 10.68
N MET A 72 2.65 13.73 9.90
CA MET A 72 3.16 15.09 9.68
C MET A 72 3.33 15.88 10.99
N ARG A 73 2.49 15.59 11.99
CA ARG A 73 2.59 16.17 13.34
C ARG A 73 3.92 15.88 14.04
N ASP A 74 4.55 14.74 13.75
CA ASP A 74 5.80 14.30 14.38
C ASP A 74 7.04 14.82 13.64
N SER A 75 6.86 15.48 12.48
CA SER A 75 7.94 16.02 11.65
C SER A 75 8.87 16.96 12.43
N VAL A 76 8.33 17.81 13.31
CA VAL A 76 9.11 18.75 14.13
C VAL A 76 10.01 18.00 15.11
N PHE A 77 9.51 16.92 15.71
CA PHE A 77 10.29 16.10 16.63
C PHE A 77 11.44 15.43 15.89
N VAL A 78 11.12 14.70 14.81
CA VAL A 78 12.11 13.96 14.01
C VAL A 78 13.17 14.91 13.43
N SER A 79 12.76 16.05 12.85
CA SER A 79 13.67 17.03 12.29
C SER A 79 14.66 17.58 13.33
N LYS A 80 14.19 17.90 14.55
CA LYS A 80 15.06 18.41 15.62
C LYS A 80 16.04 17.35 16.11
N GLU A 81 15.59 16.11 16.27
CA GLU A 81 16.46 15.04 16.74
C GLU A 81 17.52 14.65 15.69
N LEU A 82 17.16 14.66 14.40
CA LEU A 82 18.12 14.49 13.32
C LEU A 82 19.13 15.64 13.26
N GLU A 83 18.68 16.90 13.39
CA GLU A 83 19.56 18.08 13.38
C GLU A 83 20.58 18.02 14.52
N LYS A 84 20.14 17.69 15.75
CA LYS A 84 21.04 17.50 16.91
C LYS A 84 22.12 16.45 16.65
N ARG A 85 21.76 15.35 15.98
CA ARG A 85 22.65 14.21 15.77
C ARG A 85 23.59 14.41 14.60
N THR A 86 23.15 15.08 13.54
CA THR A 86 23.89 15.19 12.26
C THR A 86 24.55 16.55 12.05
N SER A 87 24.14 17.59 12.78
CA SER A 87 24.47 19.00 12.49
C SER A 87 24.00 19.49 11.11
N VAL A 88 23.14 18.72 10.44
CA VAL A 88 22.50 19.07 9.17
C VAL A 88 21.05 19.41 9.45
N LYS A 89 20.58 20.54 8.93
CA LYS A 89 19.18 20.96 9.09
C LYS A 89 18.31 20.29 8.02
N PRO A 90 17.39 19.38 8.38
CA PRO A 90 16.50 18.75 7.41
C PRO A 90 15.40 19.72 6.94
N PHE A 91 14.85 19.46 5.76
CA PHE A 91 13.71 20.18 5.19
C PHE A 91 12.51 19.24 5.11
N VAL A 92 11.39 19.64 5.71
CA VAL A 92 10.17 18.85 5.66
C VAL A 92 9.40 19.19 4.38
N LEU A 93 9.09 18.18 3.57
CA LEU A 93 8.19 18.32 2.43
C LEU A 93 6.77 18.42 2.97
N ALA A 94 6.17 19.61 2.86
CA ALA A 94 4.91 19.95 3.50
C ALA A 94 3.66 19.49 2.72
N ASP A 95 3.83 19.03 1.48
CA ASP A 95 2.74 18.57 0.64
C ASP A 95 3.13 17.25 -0.05
N THR A 96 2.17 16.36 -0.21
CA THR A 96 2.30 15.18 -1.06
C THR A 96 1.46 15.41 -2.31
N SER A 97 2.15 15.77 -3.40
CA SER A 97 1.49 16.23 -4.63
C SER A 97 0.55 15.19 -5.24
N TYR A 98 0.75 13.90 -4.94
CA TYR A 98 0.22 12.76 -5.69
C TYR A 98 -0.34 11.66 -4.76
N GLY A 99 0.36 11.35 -3.67
CA GLY A 99 -0.07 10.42 -2.62
C GLY A 99 1.02 10.19 -1.58
N SER A 100 0.65 9.71 -0.40
CA SER A 100 1.58 9.50 0.72
C SER A 100 2.57 8.35 0.50
N CYS A 101 2.22 7.36 -0.33
CA CYS A 101 3.01 6.14 -0.51
C CYS A 101 4.12 6.23 -1.56
N CYS A 102 4.16 7.30 -2.35
CA CYS A 102 5.17 7.51 -3.40
C CYS A 102 6.23 8.49 -2.90
N VAL A 103 7.48 8.30 -3.33
CA VAL A 103 8.55 9.27 -3.11
C VAL A 103 8.29 10.54 -3.93
N ASP A 104 8.31 11.71 -3.30
CA ASP A 104 8.20 13.01 -4.00
C ASP A 104 9.59 13.55 -4.36
N GLU A 105 10.21 12.94 -5.38
CA GLU A 105 11.53 13.37 -5.86
C GLU A 105 11.50 14.78 -6.45
N ILE A 106 10.41 15.18 -7.08
CA ILE A 106 10.29 16.50 -7.73
C ILE A 106 10.37 17.59 -6.66
N ALA A 107 9.62 17.45 -5.56
CA ALA A 107 9.71 18.38 -4.44
C ALA A 107 11.11 18.37 -3.81
N ALA A 108 11.73 17.20 -3.66
CA ALA A 108 13.10 17.08 -3.15
C ALA A 108 14.13 17.78 -4.05
N GLN A 109 14.01 17.66 -5.36
CA GLN A 109 14.87 18.33 -6.34
C GLN A 109 14.70 19.84 -6.34
N HIS A 110 13.47 20.35 -6.25
CA HIS A 110 13.22 21.78 -6.09
C HIS A 110 13.85 22.32 -4.80
N ALA A 111 13.92 21.49 -3.76
CA ALA A 111 14.65 21.79 -2.55
C ALA A 111 16.15 21.50 -2.64
N SER A 112 16.69 21.08 -3.79
CA SER A 112 18.09 20.67 -4.01
C SER A 112 18.58 19.67 -2.96
N ALA A 113 17.72 18.73 -2.56
CA ALA A 113 18.06 17.72 -1.57
C ALA A 113 19.07 16.71 -2.13
N SER A 114 20.07 16.37 -1.32
CA SER A 114 21.06 15.31 -1.61
C SER A 114 20.49 13.92 -1.33
N CYS A 115 19.46 13.82 -0.49
CA CYS A 115 18.75 12.59 -0.18
C CYS A 115 17.35 12.87 0.37
N LEU A 116 16.51 11.83 0.41
CA LEU A 116 15.17 11.89 0.99
C LEU A 116 14.96 10.76 2.00
N VAL A 117 14.35 11.08 3.14
CA VAL A 117 13.84 10.09 4.10
C VAL A 117 12.31 10.05 3.99
N HIS A 118 11.79 8.91 3.56
CA HIS A 118 10.35 8.66 3.37
C HIS A 118 9.82 7.92 4.60
N TYR A 119 8.83 8.50 5.28
CA TYR A 119 8.23 7.92 6.48
C TYR A 119 6.89 7.26 6.17
N GLY A 120 6.54 6.20 6.91
CA GLY A 120 5.28 5.48 6.81
C GLY A 120 5.21 4.50 5.64
N ASP A 121 4.00 4.09 5.27
CA ASP A 121 3.81 3.12 4.20
C ASP A 121 4.29 3.63 2.85
N ALA A 122 5.04 2.79 2.13
CA ALA A 122 5.51 3.08 0.80
C ALA A 122 5.09 1.98 -0.19
N CYS A 123 4.73 2.40 -1.41
CA CYS A 123 4.51 1.46 -2.51
C CYS A 123 5.82 0.84 -3.02
N LEU A 124 6.96 1.42 -2.62
CA LEU A 124 8.31 1.09 -3.08
C LEU A 124 8.42 1.08 -4.62
N SER A 125 7.61 1.87 -5.30
CA SER A 125 7.78 2.08 -6.73
C SER A 125 9.14 2.72 -6.96
N GLU A 126 9.89 2.22 -7.95
CA GLU A 126 11.18 2.80 -8.27
C GLU A 126 10.95 4.21 -8.83
N PRO A 127 11.63 5.23 -8.29
CA PRO A 127 11.46 6.57 -8.78
C PRO A 127 12.30 6.80 -10.05
N PRO A 128 12.01 7.83 -10.87
CA PRO A 128 12.65 8.03 -12.16
C PRO A 128 14.11 8.46 -12.05
N GLU A 129 14.48 9.19 -11.01
CA GLU A 129 15.86 9.63 -10.79
C GLU A 129 16.55 8.82 -9.69
N LYS A 130 17.85 9.07 -9.51
CA LYS A 130 18.70 8.37 -8.54
C LYS A 130 18.87 9.16 -7.25
N LEU A 131 17.83 9.83 -6.76
CA LEU A 131 17.91 10.45 -5.44
C LEU A 131 18.04 9.32 -4.40
N PRO A 132 19.07 9.32 -3.52
CA PRO A 132 19.15 8.34 -2.46
C PRO A 132 17.95 8.47 -1.52
N VAL A 133 17.14 7.41 -1.41
CA VAL A 133 15.97 7.36 -0.55
C VAL A 133 16.17 6.35 0.57
N ARG A 134 15.93 6.78 1.81
CA ARG A 134 15.78 5.90 2.98
C ARG A 134 14.30 5.79 3.34
N PHE A 135 13.78 4.58 3.39
CA PHE A 135 12.41 4.32 3.88
C PHE A 135 12.43 4.01 5.38
N VAL A 136 11.48 4.57 6.12
CA VAL A 136 11.26 4.35 7.55
C VAL A 136 9.77 4.08 7.77
N PHE A 137 9.40 2.82 7.94
CA PHE A 137 7.98 2.42 7.96
C PHE A 137 7.28 2.66 9.31
N GLY A 138 8.04 2.93 10.37
CA GLY A 138 7.50 3.01 11.73
C GLY A 138 7.54 1.66 12.43
N LYS A 139 8.45 1.42 13.38
CA LYS A 139 8.53 0.13 14.08
C LYS A 139 7.32 -0.08 15.00
N THR A 140 6.40 -0.97 14.63
CA THR A 140 5.25 -1.35 15.46
C THR A 140 5.49 -2.68 16.18
N ALA A 141 5.12 -2.76 17.46
CA ALA A 141 5.23 -4.00 18.23
C ALA A 141 4.21 -5.06 17.76
N VAL A 142 4.60 -6.34 17.89
CA VAL A 142 3.69 -7.50 17.77
C VAL A 142 4.02 -8.53 18.84
N ASP A 143 2.97 -9.12 19.41
CA ASP A 143 3.09 -10.20 20.37
C ASP A 143 3.21 -11.54 19.62
N ILE A 144 4.46 -11.97 19.40
CA ILE A 144 4.77 -13.18 18.61
C ILE A 144 4.21 -14.45 19.25
N GLU A 145 4.13 -14.52 20.58
CA GLU A 145 3.62 -15.71 21.26
C GLU A 145 2.08 -15.77 21.18
N ASP A 146 1.41 -14.63 21.29
CA ASP A 146 -0.03 -14.54 21.03
C ASP A 146 -0.36 -14.91 19.57
N TYR A 147 0.39 -14.40 18.59
CA TYR A 147 0.27 -14.80 17.19
C TYR A 147 0.45 -16.30 17.00
N ARG A 148 1.54 -16.87 17.55
CA ARG A 148 1.89 -18.29 17.47
C ARG A 148 0.78 -19.18 18.04
N SER A 149 0.30 -18.88 19.24
CA SER A 149 -0.72 -19.67 19.92
C SER A 149 -2.06 -19.66 19.18
N LYS A 150 -2.49 -18.48 18.70
CA LYS A 150 -3.73 -18.33 17.92
C LYS A 150 -3.65 -18.99 16.55
N LEU A 151 -2.51 -18.91 15.89
CA LEU A 151 -2.29 -19.59 14.61
C LEU A 151 -2.40 -21.11 14.76
N LYS A 152 -1.78 -21.68 15.80
CA LYS A 152 -1.88 -23.12 16.11
C LYS A 152 -3.33 -23.52 16.41
N SER A 153 -4.01 -22.78 17.27
CA SER A 153 -5.41 -23.07 17.64
C SER A 153 -6.35 -23.04 16.44
N LEU A 154 -6.17 -22.08 15.52
CA LEU A 154 -6.94 -21.99 14.29
C LEU A 154 -6.74 -23.21 13.38
N VAL A 155 -5.49 -23.68 13.24
CA VAL A 155 -5.15 -24.84 12.40
C VAL A 155 -5.64 -26.15 13.01
N GLU A 156 -5.60 -26.30 14.34
CA GLU A 156 -6.13 -27.48 15.03
C GLU A 156 -7.65 -27.64 14.86
N GLN A 157 -8.37 -26.53 14.74
CA GLN A 157 -9.82 -26.50 14.48
C GLN A 157 -10.16 -26.81 13.02
N ASP A 158 -9.19 -26.64 12.11
CA ASP A 158 -9.37 -26.88 10.68
C ASP A 158 -8.89 -28.30 10.31
N ALA A 159 -9.86 -29.21 10.13
CA ALA A 159 -9.58 -30.62 9.82
C ALA A 159 -9.01 -30.84 8.40
N GLU A 160 -8.96 -29.82 7.55
CA GLU A 160 -8.45 -29.88 6.18
C GLU A 160 -6.92 -29.81 6.15
N LYS A 161 -6.30 -30.98 6.33
CA LYS A 161 -4.88 -31.17 6.06
C LYS A 161 -4.60 -31.24 4.56
N GLN A 162 -3.73 -30.33 4.12
CA GLN A 162 -2.70 -30.51 3.08
C GLN A 162 -3.14 -30.49 1.60
N ARG A 163 -2.99 -29.30 0.98
CA ARG A 163 -2.06 -29.07 -0.17
C ARG A 163 -1.98 -27.61 -0.64
N THR A 164 -2.37 -26.64 0.18
CA THR A 164 -2.35 -25.23 -0.25
C THR A 164 -0.95 -24.65 -0.14
N LYS A 165 -0.53 -23.89 -1.16
CA LYS A 165 0.69 -23.06 -1.03
C LYS A 165 0.38 -21.90 -0.09
N ILE A 166 1.29 -21.63 0.83
CA ILE A 166 1.08 -20.61 1.85
C ILE A 166 1.95 -19.40 1.54
N CYS A 167 1.33 -18.24 1.39
CA CYS A 167 2.02 -16.97 1.25
C CYS A 167 1.86 -16.19 2.56
N LEU A 168 2.99 -15.86 3.19
CA LEU A 168 3.03 -15.03 4.38
C LEU A 168 3.22 -13.56 4.00
N LEU A 169 2.29 -12.72 4.45
CA LEU A 169 2.31 -11.27 4.31
C LEU A 169 2.26 -10.61 5.69
N TYR A 170 2.88 -9.45 5.80
CA TYR A 170 2.82 -8.64 7.02
C TYR A 170 2.98 -7.16 6.70
N ASP A 171 2.42 -6.28 7.52
CA ASP A 171 2.58 -4.83 7.35
C ASP A 171 4.05 -4.39 7.33
N SER A 172 4.36 -3.33 6.58
CA SER A 172 5.73 -2.85 6.42
C SER A 172 6.34 -2.38 7.74
N SER A 173 5.50 -1.87 8.65
CA SER A 173 5.84 -1.49 10.02
C SER A 173 6.33 -2.67 10.88
N LEU A 174 6.00 -3.91 10.50
CA LEU A 174 6.39 -5.16 11.18
C LEU A 174 7.64 -5.81 10.57
N SER A 175 8.28 -5.17 9.59
CA SER A 175 9.46 -5.73 8.90
C SER A 175 10.61 -6.13 9.83
N HIS A 176 10.77 -5.42 10.96
CA HIS A 176 11.77 -5.73 11.98
C HIS A 176 11.48 -7.02 12.77
N TYR A 177 10.25 -7.54 12.71
CA TYR A 177 9.85 -8.84 13.26
C TYR A 177 9.67 -9.92 12.18
N SER A 178 10.11 -9.65 10.94
CA SER A 178 9.86 -10.55 9.80
C SER A 178 10.39 -11.96 10.02
N GLU A 179 11.58 -12.10 10.61
CA GLU A 179 12.18 -13.41 10.92
C GLU A 179 11.37 -14.18 11.96
N GLU A 180 10.95 -13.51 13.04
CA GLU A 180 10.16 -14.13 14.10
C GLU A 180 8.76 -14.53 13.65
N ILE A 181 8.09 -13.66 12.87
CA ILE A 181 6.80 -13.95 12.26
C ILE A 181 6.95 -15.16 11.34
N CYS A 182 7.92 -15.13 10.42
CA CYS A 182 8.14 -16.22 9.48
C CYS A 182 8.46 -17.55 10.19
N ARG A 183 9.29 -17.52 11.24
CA ARG A 183 9.59 -18.69 12.06
C ARG A 183 8.32 -19.24 12.73
N ALA A 184 7.51 -18.39 13.37
CA ALA A 184 6.26 -18.81 14.01
C ALA A 184 5.27 -19.42 13.01
N THR A 185 5.19 -18.89 11.79
CA THR A 185 4.36 -19.46 10.72
C THR A 185 4.89 -20.82 10.26
N ARG A 186 6.20 -20.95 10.02
CA ARG A 186 6.83 -22.23 9.60
C ARG A 186 6.75 -23.33 10.66
N GLU A 187 6.77 -22.98 11.95
CA GLU A 187 6.52 -23.95 13.03
C GLU A 187 5.13 -24.60 12.93
N THR A 188 4.15 -23.88 12.37
CA THR A 188 2.76 -24.36 12.25
C THR A 188 2.50 -25.06 10.92
N PHE A 189 3.09 -24.56 9.83
CA PHE A 189 2.80 -25.02 8.47
C PHE A 189 3.95 -25.73 7.74
N GLY A 190 5.14 -25.78 8.34
CA GLY A 190 6.36 -26.36 7.77
C GLY A 190 7.13 -25.41 6.84
N GLU A 191 8.18 -25.94 6.22
CA GLU A 191 9.08 -25.20 5.31
C GLU A 191 8.44 -24.78 3.97
N GLY A 192 7.20 -25.19 3.69
CA GLY A 192 6.47 -24.83 2.47
C GLY A 192 5.92 -23.40 2.43
N VAL A 193 6.12 -22.62 3.50
CA VAL A 193 5.65 -21.22 3.60
C VAL A 193 6.56 -20.31 2.77
N PHE A 194 5.97 -19.64 1.78
CA PHE A 194 6.64 -18.59 1.04
C PHE A 194 6.52 -17.27 1.78
N ASP A 195 7.66 -16.67 2.12
CA ASP A 195 7.74 -15.36 2.80
C ASP A 195 7.70 -14.22 1.77
N CYS A 196 6.59 -13.48 1.73
CA CYS A 196 6.44 -12.29 0.88
C CYS A 196 7.11 -11.05 1.52
N ALA A 197 8.41 -11.19 1.75
CA ALA A 197 9.24 -10.15 2.36
C ALA A 197 9.30 -8.88 1.51
N LEU A 198 9.42 -7.74 2.19
CA LEU A 198 9.73 -6.46 1.56
C LEU A 198 11.06 -6.54 0.82
N ILE A 199 11.08 -6.00 -0.40
CA ILE A 199 12.30 -5.90 -1.20
C ILE A 199 12.98 -4.60 -0.79
N ALA A 200 14.09 -4.70 -0.06
CA ALA A 200 14.92 -3.55 0.24
C ALA A 200 15.36 -2.89 -1.07
N PRO A 201 15.39 -1.54 -1.18
CA PRO A 201 15.84 -0.86 -2.39
C PRO A 201 17.23 -1.30 -2.87
N ALA A 202 18.14 -1.60 -1.93
CA ALA A 202 19.49 -2.09 -2.22
C ALA A 202 19.49 -3.50 -2.86
N ASP A 203 18.56 -4.38 -2.47
CA ASP A 203 18.51 -5.77 -2.92
C ASP A 203 17.96 -5.93 -4.35
N ARG A 204 17.42 -4.85 -4.95
CA ARG A 204 16.85 -4.86 -6.31
C ARG A 204 17.88 -5.05 -7.41
N GLU A 205 19.09 -4.55 -7.20
CA GLU A 205 20.17 -4.64 -8.18
C GLU A 205 20.98 -5.94 -8.03
N GLU A 206 21.08 -6.50 -6.81
CA GLU A 206 21.94 -7.66 -6.52
C GLU A 206 21.25 -9.02 -6.74
N LYS A 207 19.91 -9.11 -6.70
CA LYS A 207 19.18 -10.39 -6.76
C LYS A 207 18.39 -10.61 -8.06
N LYS A 208 19.03 -10.38 -9.21
CA LYS A 208 18.47 -10.80 -10.52
C LYS A 208 18.51 -12.31 -10.78
N GLU A 209 19.11 -13.10 -9.88
CA GLU A 209 19.44 -14.52 -10.12
C GLU A 209 18.58 -15.54 -9.34
N GLU A 210 17.57 -15.15 -8.57
CA GLU A 210 16.61 -16.13 -8.02
C GLU A 210 15.46 -16.37 -9.03
N GLU A 211 15.65 -17.34 -9.94
CA GLU A 211 14.74 -17.73 -11.04
C GLU A 211 13.28 -18.09 -10.64
N LYS A 212 12.89 -17.96 -9.37
CA LYS A 212 11.58 -18.39 -8.82
C LYS A 212 10.77 -17.32 -8.10
N CYS A 213 11.22 -16.07 -8.07
CA CYS A 213 10.50 -14.96 -7.42
C CYS A 213 10.21 -13.81 -8.40
N SER A 214 8.97 -13.31 -8.40
CA SER A 214 8.62 -12.02 -9.02
C SER A 214 8.41 -10.95 -7.95
N SER A 215 8.21 -9.70 -8.35
CA SER A 215 7.98 -8.58 -7.43
C SER A 215 6.59 -7.98 -7.61
N SER A 216 5.84 -7.82 -6.52
CA SER A 216 4.53 -7.17 -6.52
C SER A 216 4.36 -6.37 -5.24
N LEU A 217 3.83 -5.15 -5.33
CA LEU A 217 3.60 -4.26 -4.17
C LEU A 217 4.85 -4.07 -3.29
N GLY A 218 6.04 -3.96 -3.91
CA GLY A 218 7.31 -3.82 -3.19
C GLY A 218 7.78 -5.08 -2.45
N ARG A 219 7.18 -6.24 -2.72
CA ARG A 219 7.45 -7.50 -2.04
C ARG A 219 7.80 -8.62 -3.00
N ARG A 220 8.52 -9.61 -2.48
CA ARG A 220 8.77 -10.88 -3.13
C ARG A 220 7.47 -11.67 -3.20
N VAL A 221 7.17 -12.24 -4.37
CA VAL A 221 6.03 -13.13 -4.56
C VAL A 221 6.45 -14.33 -5.42
N PRO A 222 5.82 -15.51 -5.25
CA PRO A 222 6.09 -16.66 -6.11
C PRO A 222 5.86 -16.33 -7.58
N VAL A 223 6.72 -16.76 -8.50
CA VAL A 223 6.51 -16.50 -9.96
C VAL A 223 5.21 -17.14 -10.45
N ASP A 224 4.86 -18.28 -9.89
CA ASP A 224 3.71 -19.07 -10.27
C ASP A 224 2.42 -18.66 -9.54
N MET A 225 2.42 -17.53 -8.80
CA MET A 225 1.28 -17.04 -8.02
C MET A 225 -0.04 -17.02 -8.81
N GLU A 226 0.01 -16.52 -10.05
CA GLU A 226 -1.16 -16.46 -10.95
C GLU A 226 -1.66 -17.84 -11.40
N SER A 227 -0.83 -18.88 -11.31
CA SER A 227 -1.19 -20.26 -11.63
C SER A 227 -1.45 -21.12 -10.39
N LEU A 228 -1.32 -20.54 -9.19
CA LEU A 228 -1.61 -21.26 -7.95
C LEU A 228 -3.11 -21.41 -7.80
N GLU A 229 -3.59 -22.61 -8.08
CA GLU A 229 -4.87 -23.07 -7.56
C GLU A 229 -4.73 -23.29 -6.05
N ASP A 230 -5.67 -22.75 -5.29
CA ASP A 230 -5.77 -22.91 -3.84
C ASP A 230 -4.61 -22.36 -2.99
N ALA A 231 -4.19 -21.11 -3.24
CA ALA A 231 -3.24 -20.44 -2.35
C ALA A 231 -3.92 -19.94 -1.06
N THR A 232 -3.27 -20.19 0.09
CA THR A 232 -3.64 -19.60 1.39
C THR A 232 -2.75 -18.40 1.69
N VAL A 233 -3.35 -17.26 1.94
CA VAL A 233 -2.65 -16.05 2.39
C VAL A 233 -2.75 -15.93 3.89
N ILE A 234 -1.61 -15.86 4.58
CA ILE A 234 -1.53 -15.52 6.00
C ILE A 234 -1.07 -14.08 6.07
N TYR A 235 -1.88 -13.21 6.67
CA TYR A 235 -1.59 -11.79 6.82
C TYR A 235 -1.48 -11.41 8.29
N VAL A 236 -0.38 -10.75 8.66
CA VAL A 236 -0.09 -10.25 10.02
C VAL A 236 0.03 -8.74 9.97
N GLY A 237 -0.92 -8.02 10.56
CA GLY A 237 -0.87 -6.57 10.52
C GLY A 237 -2.11 -5.95 11.09
N THR A 238 -2.35 -4.69 10.75
CA THR A 238 -3.55 -3.97 11.20
C THR A 238 -4.74 -4.31 10.30
N GLY A 239 -5.95 -4.32 10.87
CA GLY A 239 -7.18 -4.54 10.10
C GLY A 239 -7.50 -3.46 9.05
N ARG A 240 -6.81 -2.32 9.09
CA ARG A 240 -7.00 -1.17 8.18
C ARG A 240 -5.96 -1.08 7.07
N SER A 241 -4.95 -1.95 7.08
CA SER A 241 -3.89 -1.90 6.09
C SER A 241 -4.43 -2.06 4.67
N PRO A 242 -3.96 -1.23 3.72
CA PRO A 242 -4.31 -1.40 2.31
C PRO A 242 -3.62 -2.62 1.68
N LEU A 243 -2.59 -3.19 2.33
CA LEU A 243 -1.75 -4.23 1.75
C LEU A 243 -2.55 -5.50 1.42
N LEU A 244 -3.30 -6.05 2.38
CA LEU A 244 -4.06 -7.27 2.18
C LEU A 244 -5.12 -7.12 1.05
N PRO A 245 -6.01 -6.10 1.08
CA PRO A 245 -6.92 -5.83 -0.03
C PRO A 245 -6.23 -5.71 -1.40
N LEU A 246 -5.13 -4.94 -1.49
CA LEU A 246 -4.40 -4.75 -2.74
C LEU A 246 -3.75 -6.05 -3.22
N PHE A 247 -3.23 -6.86 -2.30
CA PHE A 247 -2.65 -8.15 -2.61
C PHE A 247 -3.67 -9.14 -3.16
N LEU A 248 -4.85 -9.25 -2.52
CA LEU A 248 -5.94 -10.12 -2.96
C LEU A 248 -6.54 -9.65 -4.30
N LEU A 249 -6.59 -8.34 -4.54
CA LEU A 249 -6.99 -7.81 -5.86
C LEU A 249 -5.95 -8.15 -6.93
N SER A 250 -4.66 -8.13 -6.60
CA SER A 250 -3.58 -8.47 -7.54
C SER A 250 -3.51 -9.97 -7.83
N HIS A 251 -3.96 -10.80 -6.89
CA HIS A 251 -3.90 -12.25 -6.98
C HIS A 251 -5.25 -12.89 -6.63
N PRO A 252 -6.20 -12.93 -7.59
CA PRO A 252 -7.58 -13.35 -7.32
C PRO A 252 -7.73 -14.86 -7.04
N ASN A 253 -6.70 -15.67 -7.24
CA ASN A 253 -6.73 -17.13 -7.11
C ASN A 253 -6.50 -17.64 -5.67
N CYS A 254 -6.31 -16.73 -4.71
CA CYS A 254 -6.27 -17.11 -3.30
C CYS A 254 -7.60 -17.75 -2.91
N SER A 255 -7.58 -18.92 -2.27
CA SER A 255 -8.76 -19.66 -1.83
C SER A 255 -9.05 -19.52 -0.34
N ARG A 256 -8.08 -19.01 0.43
CA ARG A 256 -8.20 -18.81 1.88
C ARG A 256 -7.35 -17.63 2.34
N VAL A 257 -7.88 -16.86 3.28
CA VAL A 257 -7.17 -15.76 3.95
C VAL A 257 -7.24 -15.97 5.45
N VAL A 258 -6.08 -16.04 6.09
CA VAL A 258 -5.93 -16.02 7.55
C VAL A 258 -5.37 -14.66 7.93
N GLN A 259 -6.10 -13.89 8.72
CA GLN A 259 -5.70 -12.56 9.15
C GLN A 259 -5.49 -12.54 10.66
N TYR A 260 -4.32 -12.07 11.09
CA TYR A 260 -4.03 -11.74 12.47
C TYR A 260 -3.96 -10.21 12.63
N ASP A 261 -4.87 -9.65 13.42
CA ASP A 261 -4.89 -8.25 13.79
C ASP A 261 -3.97 -8.01 14.99
N THR A 262 -2.87 -7.30 14.78
CA THR A 262 -1.87 -7.03 15.84
C THR A 262 -2.37 -6.10 16.93
N ARG A 263 -3.35 -5.23 16.64
CA ARG A 263 -3.91 -4.26 17.58
C ARG A 263 -4.98 -4.91 18.46
N ASN A 264 -5.91 -5.64 17.83
CA ASN A 264 -7.00 -6.29 18.54
C ASN A 264 -6.61 -7.67 19.09
N ARG A 265 -5.45 -8.20 18.68
CA ARG A 265 -5.00 -9.56 19.00
C ARG A 265 -6.08 -10.57 18.62
N THR A 266 -6.62 -10.48 17.42
CA THR A 266 -7.64 -11.41 16.93
C THR A 266 -7.10 -12.13 15.71
N ILE A 267 -7.41 -13.42 15.59
CA ILE A 267 -7.17 -14.19 14.38
C ILE A 267 -8.51 -14.56 13.76
N ALA A 268 -8.63 -14.39 12.46
CA ALA A 268 -9.79 -14.82 11.70
C ALA A 268 -9.33 -15.57 10.46
N SER A 269 -10.12 -16.56 10.05
CA SER A 269 -9.99 -17.18 8.74
C SER A 269 -11.24 -16.92 7.95
N GLU A 270 -11.06 -16.43 6.74
CA GLU A 270 -12.14 -16.16 5.81
C GLU A 270 -11.83 -16.82 4.48
N ALA A 271 -12.87 -17.42 3.89
CA ALA A 271 -12.82 -17.67 2.45
C ALA A 271 -12.77 -16.28 1.77
N PRO A 272 -11.89 -16.05 0.80
CA PRO A 272 -11.79 -14.82 0.03
C PRO A 272 -13.02 -14.57 -0.85
N THR A 273 -14.07 -15.39 -0.70
CA THR A 273 -15.40 -15.35 -1.33
C THR A 273 -15.63 -14.02 -2.01
N ALA A 274 -15.39 -14.00 -3.33
CA ALA A 274 -15.44 -12.83 -4.21
C ALA A 274 -15.61 -11.53 -3.44
N THR A 275 -14.52 -11.07 -2.81
CA THR A 275 -14.55 -9.92 -1.90
C THR A 275 -15.39 -8.82 -2.53
N ARG A 276 -16.14 -8.07 -1.72
CA ARG A 276 -16.94 -6.93 -2.23
C ARG A 276 -16.12 -6.05 -3.18
N GLN A 277 -14.81 -5.95 -2.92
CA GLN A 277 -13.82 -5.27 -3.75
C GLN A 277 -13.56 -5.97 -5.10
N LEU A 278 -13.38 -7.30 -5.15
CA LEU A 278 -13.22 -8.05 -6.39
C LEU A 278 -14.48 -7.96 -7.27
N ARG A 279 -15.68 -8.11 -6.68
CA ARG A 279 -16.95 -7.93 -7.43
C ARG A 279 -17.06 -6.52 -8.00
N ARG A 280 -16.70 -5.50 -7.21
CA ARG A 280 -16.65 -4.11 -7.67
C ARG A 280 -15.65 -3.94 -8.80
N ARG A 281 -14.46 -4.55 -8.73
CA ARG A 281 -13.46 -4.51 -9.81
C ARG A 281 -14.00 -5.14 -11.09
N LEU A 282 -14.60 -6.34 -11.02
CA LEU A 282 -15.16 -7.02 -12.20
C LEU A 282 -16.28 -6.18 -12.84
N PHE A 283 -17.16 -5.59 -12.02
CA PHE A 283 -18.16 -4.64 -12.51
C PHE A 283 -17.54 -3.43 -13.22
N LEU A 284 -16.50 -2.82 -12.65
CA LEU A 284 -15.80 -1.68 -13.27
C LEU A 284 -15.09 -2.08 -14.57
N VAL A 285 -14.55 -3.30 -14.66
CA VAL A 285 -13.97 -3.84 -15.90
C VAL A 285 -15.03 -3.95 -16.99
N GLU A 286 -16.22 -4.47 -16.69
CA GLU A 286 -17.33 -4.48 -17.67
C GLU A 286 -17.75 -3.05 -18.07
N LYS A 287 -17.80 -2.10 -17.12
CA LYS A 287 -18.08 -0.70 -17.43
C LYS A 287 -17.06 -0.06 -18.38
N VAL A 288 -15.77 -0.39 -18.26
CA VAL A 288 -14.74 0.09 -19.20
C VAL A 288 -14.98 -0.47 -20.62
N LYS A 289 -15.49 -1.70 -20.75
CA LYS A 289 -15.82 -2.29 -22.06
C LYS A 289 -16.96 -1.53 -22.76
N ASP A 290 -17.95 -1.06 -22.02
CA ASP A 290 -19.08 -0.28 -22.55
C ASP A 290 -18.74 1.20 -22.85
N ALA A 291 -17.68 1.75 -22.23
CA ALA A 291 -17.30 3.16 -22.38
C ALA A 291 -16.81 3.51 -23.79
N ASN A 292 -17.19 4.68 -24.33
CA ASN A 292 -16.68 5.18 -25.61
C ASN A 292 -15.49 6.13 -25.43
N THR A 293 -15.48 6.87 -24.31
CA THR A 293 -14.47 7.86 -23.98
C THR A 293 -13.83 7.54 -22.63
N VAL A 294 -12.51 7.41 -22.62
CA VAL A 294 -11.70 7.06 -21.45
C VAL A 294 -10.81 8.24 -21.05
N GLY A 295 -10.87 8.63 -19.78
CA GLY A 295 -9.95 9.59 -19.17
C GLY A 295 -8.81 8.87 -18.46
N ILE A 296 -7.59 9.00 -18.95
CA ILE A 296 -6.38 8.43 -18.35
C ILE A 296 -5.85 9.41 -17.31
N VAL A 297 -5.90 9.03 -16.04
CA VAL A 297 -5.55 9.94 -14.93
C VAL A 297 -4.14 9.62 -14.42
N CYS A 298 -3.21 10.53 -14.68
CA CYS A 298 -1.86 10.47 -14.16
C CYS A 298 -1.81 11.10 -12.76
N GLY A 299 -1.94 10.23 -11.76
CA GLY A 299 -1.87 10.61 -10.34
C GLY A 299 -0.46 10.61 -9.74
N THR A 300 0.60 10.41 -10.53
CA THR A 300 2.00 10.58 -10.11
C THR A 300 2.92 10.80 -11.30
N LEU A 301 3.92 11.66 -11.13
CA LEU A 301 5.03 11.86 -12.09
C LEU A 301 6.36 11.26 -11.58
N GLY A 302 6.43 10.91 -10.29
CA GLY A 302 7.63 10.45 -9.59
C GLY A 302 7.82 8.94 -9.61
N VAL A 303 7.23 8.23 -10.56
CA VAL A 303 7.37 6.78 -10.71
C VAL A 303 7.98 6.42 -12.06
N ARG A 304 9.00 5.56 -12.04
CA ARG A 304 9.65 5.04 -13.24
C ARG A 304 8.64 4.31 -14.12
N GLY A 305 8.66 4.59 -15.42
CA GLY A 305 7.81 3.92 -16.40
C GLY A 305 6.37 4.44 -16.48
N HIS A 306 5.98 5.48 -15.72
CA HIS A 306 4.61 6.03 -15.80
C HIS A 306 4.24 6.48 -17.23
N ARG A 307 5.17 7.11 -17.97
CA ARG A 307 4.95 7.53 -19.36
C ARG A 307 4.67 6.34 -20.27
N ILE A 308 5.42 5.24 -20.08
CA ILE A 308 5.25 4.00 -20.85
C ILE A 308 3.87 3.40 -20.56
N ALA A 309 3.44 3.40 -19.29
CA ALA A 309 2.12 2.94 -18.92
C ALA A 309 1.01 3.78 -19.58
N VAL A 310 1.12 5.11 -19.55
CA VAL A 310 0.16 6.02 -20.20
C VAL A 310 0.09 5.78 -21.70
N ASP A 311 1.25 5.68 -22.37
CA ASP A 311 1.30 5.45 -23.82
C ASP A 311 0.72 4.07 -24.19
N ARG A 312 0.96 3.04 -23.38
CA ARG A 312 0.34 1.72 -23.55
C ARG A 312 -1.17 1.77 -23.40
N VAL A 313 -1.70 2.49 -22.39
CA VAL A 313 -3.15 2.64 -22.20
C VAL A 313 -3.78 3.41 -23.37
N LYS A 314 -3.11 4.45 -23.89
CA LYS A 314 -3.55 5.14 -25.11
C LYS A 314 -3.65 4.21 -26.31
N GLN A 315 -2.61 3.39 -26.53
CA GLN A 315 -2.60 2.40 -27.63
C GLN A 315 -3.73 1.39 -27.48
N LEU A 316 -3.98 0.89 -26.27
CA LEU A 316 -5.10 -0.02 -26.00
C LEU A 316 -6.46 0.63 -26.29
N CYS A 317 -6.65 1.90 -25.92
CA CYS A 317 -7.87 2.63 -26.27
C CYS A 317 -8.03 2.80 -27.78
N GLN A 318 -6.96 3.12 -28.50
CA GLN A 318 -6.98 3.24 -29.97
C GLN A 318 -7.34 1.92 -30.65
N LEU A 319 -6.74 0.80 -30.22
CA LEU A 319 -7.05 -0.54 -30.72
C LEU A 319 -8.49 -0.96 -30.41
N ALA A 320 -9.04 -0.50 -29.29
CA ALA A 320 -10.44 -0.73 -28.91
C ALA A 320 -11.41 0.30 -29.52
N HIS A 321 -10.96 1.18 -30.41
CA HIS A 321 -11.75 2.26 -31.02
C HIS A 321 -12.41 3.23 -30.02
N LYS A 322 -11.75 3.48 -28.89
CA LYS A 322 -12.20 4.41 -27.83
C LYS A 322 -11.43 5.73 -27.89
N LYS A 323 -12.09 6.84 -27.58
CA LYS A 323 -11.43 8.16 -27.42
C LYS A 323 -10.67 8.17 -26.09
N ALA A 324 -9.47 8.73 -26.07
CA ALA A 324 -8.64 8.78 -24.86
C ALA A 324 -8.12 10.19 -24.59
N TYR A 325 -8.31 10.68 -23.35
CA TYR A 325 -7.81 11.96 -22.87
C TYR A 325 -6.88 11.75 -21.68
N VAL A 326 -5.75 12.43 -21.63
CA VAL A 326 -4.82 12.32 -20.49
C VAL A 326 -4.98 13.53 -19.58
N PHE A 327 -5.17 13.26 -18.29
CA PHE A 327 -5.25 14.26 -17.25
C PHE A 327 -4.04 14.10 -16.32
N SER A 328 -3.22 15.14 -16.19
CA SER A 328 -2.24 15.22 -15.11
C SER A 328 -2.87 15.98 -13.96
N VAL A 329 -3.10 15.27 -12.85
CA VAL A 329 -3.78 15.82 -11.68
C VAL A 329 -2.91 15.46 -10.47
N GLY A 330 -2.73 16.40 -9.54
CA GLY A 330 -2.16 16.10 -8.23
C GLY A 330 -3.07 15.20 -7.40
N LYS A 331 -3.12 15.36 -6.08
CA LYS A 331 -3.98 14.56 -5.18
C LYS A 331 -5.40 14.45 -5.73
N LEU A 332 -5.82 13.23 -6.03
CA LEU A 332 -7.08 12.93 -6.69
C LEU A 332 -8.25 13.23 -5.77
N ASN A 333 -9.26 13.92 -6.30
CA ASN A 333 -10.50 14.14 -5.59
C ASN A 333 -11.68 14.18 -6.56
N VAL A 334 -12.87 13.90 -6.04
CA VAL A 334 -14.11 13.87 -6.84
C VAL A 334 -14.36 15.20 -7.56
N PRO A 335 -14.24 16.38 -6.90
CA PRO A 335 -14.45 17.66 -7.58
C PRO A 335 -13.57 17.91 -8.81
N LYS A 336 -12.29 17.55 -8.75
CA LYS A 336 -11.34 17.74 -9.87
C LYS A 336 -11.76 16.94 -11.10
N LEU A 337 -12.24 15.70 -10.92
CA LEU A 337 -12.65 14.83 -12.03
C LEU A 337 -14.07 15.12 -12.51
N ALA A 338 -14.97 15.57 -11.62
CA ALA A 338 -16.35 15.89 -11.96
C ALA A 338 -16.47 16.97 -13.05
N ASN A 339 -15.49 17.88 -13.15
CA ASN A 339 -15.42 18.89 -14.21
C ASN A 339 -15.39 18.29 -15.63
N PHE A 340 -15.00 17.02 -15.78
CA PHE A 340 -14.89 16.33 -17.06
C PHE A 340 -15.95 15.23 -17.25
N ALA A 341 -16.85 15.04 -16.28
CA ALA A 341 -17.82 13.94 -16.27
C ALA A 341 -18.88 14.02 -17.39
N ALA A 342 -19.06 15.18 -18.01
CA ALA A 342 -19.96 15.33 -19.16
C ALA A 342 -19.37 14.75 -20.46
N GLU A 343 -18.04 14.64 -20.56
CA GLU A 343 -17.33 14.22 -21.78
C GLU A 343 -16.62 12.87 -21.62
N ILE A 344 -16.29 12.48 -20.39
CA ILE A 344 -15.57 11.26 -20.05
C ILE A 344 -16.51 10.23 -19.43
N ASP A 345 -16.63 9.06 -20.06
CA ASP A 345 -17.50 7.98 -19.55
C ASP A 345 -16.88 7.28 -18.34
N ILE A 346 -15.55 7.09 -18.36
CA ILE A 346 -14.81 6.39 -17.31
C ILE A 346 -13.38 6.90 -17.16
N PHE A 347 -12.88 6.92 -15.93
CA PHE A 347 -11.49 7.24 -15.62
C PHE A 347 -10.69 5.97 -15.29
N VAL A 348 -9.45 5.90 -15.78
CA VAL A 348 -8.50 4.82 -15.54
C VAL A 348 -7.20 5.32 -14.94
#